data_AF-A0A1G7NG79-F1
#
_entry.id   AF-A0A1G7NG79-F1
#
_cell.length_a   1.000
_cell.length_b   1.000
_cell.length_c   1.000
_cell.angle_alpha   90.00
_cell.angle_beta   90.00
_cell.angle_gamma   90.00
#
_symmetry.space_group_name_H-M   'P 1'
#
loop_
_entity.id
_entity.type
_entity.pdbx_description
1 polymer ?
#
loop_
_entity_poly.entity_id
_entity_poly.type
_entity_poly.pdbx_seq_one_letter_code
_entity_poly.pdbx_strand_id
1 'polypeptide(L)' 'MDCLIIYSRDGEQRVQTLTTRFIPNMKAVEFTILNAELPAGHSPLGLAANGSVRQMIQQLGIEILDVLPVRNALPSEQRA' A
#
# COMPACT_ATOMS: atom_id res chain seq x y z
N MET A 1 5.79 -7.91 10.53
CA MET A 1 6.71 -7.55 9.45
C MET A 1 6.15 -6.30 8.83
N ASP A 2 6.93 -5.24 8.83
CA ASP A 2 6.51 -3.96 8.30
C ASP A 2 7.06 -3.85 6.88
N CYS A 3 6.24 -3.39 5.95
CA CYS A 3 6.62 -3.20 4.56
C CYS A 3 6.34 -1.76 4.17
N LEU A 4 7.28 -1.16 3.46
CA LEU A 4 7.17 0.15 2.87
C LEU A 4 6.77 -0.03 1.41
N ILE A 5 5.62 0.50 1.06
CA ILE A 5 5.07 0.44 -0.30
C ILE A 5 5.31 1.81 -0.92
N ILE A 6 6.03 1.84 -2.02
CA ILE A 6 6.31 3.04 -2.80
C ILE A 6 5.43 2.97 -4.05
N TYR A 7 4.58 3.97 -4.24
CA TYR A 7 3.67 4.03 -5.38
C TYR A 7 3.60 5.46 -5.91
N SER A 8 3.19 5.63 -7.16
CA SER A 8 2.80 6.93 -7.72
C SER A 8 1.27 6.99 -7.83
N ARG A 9 0.71 8.19 -7.74
CA ARG A 9 -0.67 8.51 -8.11
C ARG A 9 -0.64 9.74 -9.00
N ASP A 10 -1.11 9.62 -10.24
CA ASP A 10 -1.15 10.72 -11.21
C ASP A 10 0.22 11.42 -11.38
N GLY A 11 1.32 10.67 -11.21
CA GLY A 11 2.69 11.19 -11.27
C GLY A 11 3.28 11.68 -9.93
N GLU A 12 2.48 11.78 -8.87
CA GLU A 12 2.96 12.12 -7.53
C GLU A 12 3.41 10.87 -6.77
N GLN A 13 4.66 10.84 -6.31
CA GLN A 13 5.18 9.73 -5.52
C GLN A 13 4.63 9.77 -4.08
N ARG A 14 4.16 8.62 -3.61
CA ARG A 14 3.59 8.41 -2.28
C ARG A 14 4.17 7.16 -1.65
N VAL A 15 4.07 7.12 -0.33
CA VAL A 15 4.63 6.04 0.49
C VAL A 15 3.58 5.61 1.50
N GLN A 16 3.33 4.30 1.55
CA GLN A 16 2.39 3.71 2.50
C GLN A 16 3.05 2.55 3.24
N THR A 17 2.83 2.47 4.55
CA THR A 17 3.26 1.34 5.36
C THR A 17 2.16 0.29 5.44
N LEU A 18 2.57 -0.98 5.31
CA LEU A 18 1.74 -2.15 5.53
C LEU A 18 2.34 -2.99 6.67
N THR A 19 1.64 -3.05 7.78
CA THR A 19 1.98 -3.90 8.91
C THR A 19 1.16 -5.18 8.84
N THR A 20 1.84 -6.33 8.70
CA THR A 20 1.19 -7.64 8.64
C THR A 20 1.99 -8.69 9.41
N ARG A 21 1.28 -9.72 9.92
CA ARG A 21 1.90 -10.86 10.61
C ARG A 21 2.66 -11.79 9.66
N PHE A 22 2.30 -11.80 8.38
CA PHE A 22 2.87 -12.67 7.35
C PHE A 22 3.57 -11.83 6.27
N ILE A 23 4.42 -12.45 5.44
CA ILE A 23 4.98 -11.79 4.25
C ILE A 23 3.81 -11.35 3.37
N PRO A 24 3.66 -10.04 3.07
CA PRO A 24 2.54 -9.58 2.27
C PRO A 24 2.66 -10.11 0.84
N ASN A 25 1.56 -10.59 0.30
CA ASN A 25 1.43 -10.87 -1.12
C ASN A 25 1.09 -9.57 -1.88
N MET A 26 1.21 -9.60 -3.21
CA MET A 26 0.88 -8.43 -4.04
C MET A 26 -0.57 -7.97 -3.88
N LYS A 27 -1.50 -8.88 -3.57
CA LYS A 27 -2.92 -8.52 -3.34
C LYS A 27 -3.10 -7.65 -2.09
N ALA A 28 -2.38 -7.95 -1.02
CA ALA A 28 -2.39 -7.16 0.20
C ALA A 28 -1.83 -5.76 -0.06
N VAL A 29 -0.72 -5.67 -0.81
CA VAL A 29 -0.12 -4.39 -1.22
C VAL A 29 -1.13 -3.55 -2.04
N GLU A 30 -1.70 -4.13 -3.09
CA GLU A 30 -2.73 -3.48 -3.93
C GLU A 30 -3.89 -2.95 -3.08
N PHE A 31 -4.41 -3.77 -2.16
CA PHE A 31 -5.55 -3.39 -1.32
C PHE A 31 -5.21 -2.28 -0.33
N THR A 32 -3.99 -2.30 0.23
CA THR A 32 -3.52 -1.26 1.15
C THR A 32 -3.39 0.09 0.45
N ILE A 33 -2.80 0.13 -0.75
CA ILE A 33 -2.71 1.37 -1.52
C ILE A 33 -4.10 1.88 -1.90
N LEU A 34 -4.97 0.99 -2.36
CA LEU A 34 -6.33 1.36 -2.73
C LEU A 34 -7.09 1.95 -1.52
N ASN A 35 -6.97 1.33 -0.35
CA ASN A 35 -7.64 1.83 0.86
C ASN A 35 -7.05 3.17 1.34
N ALA A 36 -5.75 3.41 1.16
CA ALA A 36 -5.12 4.69 1.49
C ALA A 36 -5.59 5.83 0.58
N GLU A 37 -5.92 5.54 -0.68
CA GLU A 37 -6.34 6.55 -1.66
C GLU A 37 -7.86 6.74 -1.76
N LEU A 38 -8.64 5.79 -1.23
CA LEU A 38 -10.09 5.91 -1.16
C LEU A 38 -10.51 6.81 0.04
N PRO A 39 -11.47 7.73 -0.15
CA PRO A 39 -11.97 8.56 0.94
C PRO A 39 -12.68 7.73 2.01
N ALA A 40 -12.53 8.13 3.28
CA ALA A 40 -13.19 7.47 4.40
C ALA A 40 -14.72 7.42 4.18
N GLY A 41 -15.25 6.19 4.07
CA GLY A 41 -16.67 5.94 3.76
C GLY A 41 -16.92 5.33 2.38
N HIS A 42 -15.93 5.32 1.49
CA HIS A 42 -15.97 4.49 0.28
C HIS A 42 -15.41 3.10 0.56
N SER A 43 -16.30 2.11 0.67
CA SER A 43 -15.88 0.72 0.77
C SER A 43 -15.24 0.28 -0.55
N PRO A 44 -13.98 -0.20 -0.56
CA PRO A 44 -13.36 -0.78 -1.76
C PRO A 44 -14.17 -1.95 -2.30
N LEU A 45 -14.93 -2.65 -1.44
CA LEU A 45 -15.88 -3.71 -1.82
C LEU A 45 -17.06 -3.21 -2.68
N GLY A 46 -17.51 -1.97 -2.48
CA GLY A 46 -18.62 -1.38 -3.25
C GLY A 46 -18.21 -1.02 -4.68
N LEU A 47 -16.96 -0.57 -4.86
CA LEU A 47 -16.38 -0.34 -6.19
C LEU A 47 -15.89 -1.65 -6.84
N ALA A 48 -15.39 -2.61 -6.05
CA ALA A 48 -14.86 -3.89 -6.55
C ALA A 48 -15.97 -4.85 -6.99
N ALA A 49 -17.23 -4.58 -6.64
CA ALA A 49 -18.38 -5.32 -7.13
C ALA A 49 -18.50 -5.32 -8.67
N ASN A 50 -17.86 -4.37 -9.36
CA ASN A 50 -17.85 -4.27 -10.83
C ASN A 50 -16.47 -4.46 -11.49
N GLY A 51 -15.41 -4.74 -10.72
CA GLY A 51 -14.05 -4.83 -11.28
C GLY A 51 -12.99 -5.34 -10.32
N SER A 52 -11.88 -5.83 -10.86
CA SER A 52 -10.74 -6.28 -10.06
C SER A 52 -10.03 -5.11 -9.39
N VAL A 53 -9.48 -5.30 -8.18
CA VAL A 53 -8.68 -4.30 -7.43
C VAL A 53 -7.62 -3.63 -8.33
N ARG A 54 -7.02 -4.43 -9.22
CA ARG A 54 -6.02 -3.96 -10.19
C ARG A 54 -6.59 -2.96 -11.20
N GLN A 55 -7.80 -3.19 -11.70
CA GLN A 55 -8.47 -2.22 -12.61
C GLN A 55 -8.73 -0.90 -11.89
N MET A 56 -9.08 -0.96 -10.61
CA MET A 56 -9.36 0.24 -9.82
C MET A 56 -8.10 1.07 -9.56
N ILE A 57 -6.99 0.40 -9.23
CA ILE A 57 -5.66 1.01 -9.13
C ILE A 57 -5.30 1.72 -10.45
N GLN A 58 -5.52 1.06 -11.58
CA GLN A 58 -5.28 1.66 -12.90
C GLN A 58 -6.19 2.86 -13.19
N GLN A 59 -7.47 2.78 -12.83
CA GLN A 59 -8.43 3.89 -13.02
C GLN A 59 -8.09 5.10 -12.15
N LEU A 60 -7.50 4.89 -10.98
CA LEU A 60 -7.03 5.94 -10.08
C LEU A 60 -5.64 6.49 -10.48
N GLY A 61 -5.06 6.03 -11.59
CA GLY A 61 -3.73 6.45 -12.02
C GLY A 61 -2.62 6.05 -11.05
N ILE A 62 -2.82 4.95 -10.31
CA ILE A 62 -1.88 4.47 -9.31
C ILE A 62 -0.94 3.45 -9.94
N GLU A 63 0.37 3.61 -9.75
CA GLU A 63 1.37 2.62 -10.13
C GLU A 63 2.24 2.24 -8.93
N ILE A 64 2.38 0.93 -8.68
CA ILE A 64 3.24 0.41 -7.63
C ILE A 64 4.67 0.40 -8.17
N LEU A 65 5.55 1.20 -7.55
CA LEU A 65 6.94 1.35 -7.97
C LEU A 65 7.85 0.33 -7.28
N ASP A 66 7.69 0.16 -5.97
CA ASP A 66 8.51 -0.77 -5.20
C ASP A 66 7.83 -1.19 -3.88
N VAL A 67 8.20 -2.35 -3.35
CA VAL A 67 7.75 -2.86 -2.04
C VAL A 67 8.96 -3.34 -1.27
N LEU A 68 9.37 -2.55 -0.28
CA LEU A 68 10.55 -2.80 0.52
C LEU A 68 10.15 -3.38 1.87
N PRO A 69 10.76 -4.48 2.34
CA PRO A 69 10.60 -4.90 3.72
C PRO A 69 11.25 -3.87 4.64
N VAL A 70 10.48 -3.27 5.54
CA VAL A 70 11.01 -2.54 6.68
C VAL A 70 11.52 -3.61 7.64
N ARG A 71 12.80 -3.96 7.48
CA ARG A 71 13.53 -4.57 8.59
C ARG A 71 13.46 -3.55 9.70
N ASN A 72 12.84 -3.90 10.82
CA ASN A 72 12.99 -3.14 12.06
C ASN A 72 14.49 -2.89 12.23
N ALA A 73 14.94 -1.68 11.88
CA ALA A 73 16.11 -1.14 12.53
C ALA A 73 15.67 -1.16 13.99
N LEU A 74 16.33 -2.00 14.78
CA LEU A 74 16.25 -1.95 16.23
C LEU A 74 16.22 -0.47 16.62
N PRO A 75 15.38 -0.04 17.59
CA PRO A 75 15.53 1.30 18.13
C PRO A 75 16.99 1.40 18.52
N SER A 76 17.71 2.36 17.94
CA SER A 76 19.09 2.63 18.32
C SER A 76 19.08 3.26 19.72
N GLU A 77 18.78 2.44 20.72
CA GLU A 77 19.39 2.54 22.04
C GLU A 77 20.86 2.15 21.86
N GLN A 78 21.67 3.05 21.33
CA GLN A 78 23.12 3.04 21.57
C GLN A 78 23.75 4.33 21.07
N ARG A 79 23.86 5.29 22.01
CA ARG A 79 24.90 6.31 22.19
C ARG A 79 24.25 7.52 22.86
N ALA A 80 24.70 8.03 23.99
CA ALA A 80 25.66 7.65 25.03
C ALA A 80 25.31 8.58 26.20
#